data_AF-A0A7D9N6M0-F1
#
_entry.id   AF-A0A7D9N6M0-F1
#
_cell.length_a   1.000
_cell.length_b   1.000
_cell.length_c   1.000
_cell.angle_alpha   90.00
_cell.angle_beta   90.00
_cell.angle_gamma   90.00
#
_symmetry.space_group_name_H-M   'P 1'
#
loop_
_entity.id
_entity.type
_entity.pdbx_description
1 polymer ?
#
loop_
_entity_poly.entity_id
_entity_poly.type
_entity_poly.pdbx_seq_one_letter_code
_entity_poly.pdbx_strand_id
1 'polypeptide(L)'
;MASLNDIQLNPQSILKKQFRTKMKGYDSDEVDSYLDTIISDYSTFATIIEDLQTQISDLKAQQKQQTAKSTAPKLDFKNEEIEDDVKTYTPQKVQKAAVNNTNEDKEAPELTTNVAMIQRISTLERKVYNLEQRMNQQDRTYQAN
;
A
#
# COMPACT_ATOMS: atom_id res chain seq x y z
N MET A 1 4.63 4.40 -20.38
CA MET A 1 5.99 4.38 -19.80
C MET A 1 6.87 3.61 -20.74
N ALA A 2 8.13 4.02 -20.95
CA ALA A 2 9.08 3.23 -21.72
C ALA A 2 9.34 1.89 -21.02
N SER A 3 9.36 0.80 -21.76
CA SER A 3 9.61 -0.56 -21.27
C SER A 3 11.08 -0.92 -21.46
N LEU A 4 11.60 -1.88 -20.69
CA LEU A 4 12.99 -2.35 -20.80
C LEU A 4 13.35 -2.83 -22.23
N ASN A 5 12.34 -3.32 -22.97
CA ASN A 5 12.47 -3.75 -24.36
C ASN A 5 12.63 -2.60 -25.37
N ASP A 6 12.37 -1.35 -24.97
CA ASP A 6 12.54 -0.18 -25.82
C ASP A 6 14.01 0.28 -25.88
N ILE A 7 14.89 -0.33 -25.06
CA ILE A 7 16.32 -0.03 -25.03
C ILE A 7 17.00 -0.72 -26.22
N GLN A 8 17.52 0.09 -27.14
CA GLN A 8 18.11 -0.40 -28.40
C GLN A 8 19.59 -0.77 -28.31
N LEU A 9 20.29 -0.28 -27.28
CA LEU A 9 21.74 -0.42 -27.13
C LEU A 9 22.08 -1.11 -25.81
N ASN A 10 23.09 -1.97 -25.86
CA ASN A 10 23.75 -2.52 -24.67
C ASN A 10 25.24 -2.19 -24.68
N PRO A 11 25.95 -2.19 -23.53
CA PRO A 11 27.37 -1.85 -23.45
C PRO A 11 28.24 -2.59 -24.46
N GLN A 12 28.00 -3.88 -24.65
CA GLN A 12 28.75 -4.72 -25.59
C GLN A 12 28.52 -4.34 -27.06
N SER A 13 27.31 -3.94 -27.43
CA SER A 13 26.96 -3.51 -28.77
C SER A 13 27.56 -2.15 -29.10
N ILE A 14 27.71 -1.27 -28.11
CA ILE A 14 28.36 0.03 -28.26
C ILE A 14 29.87 -0.19 -28.46
N LEU A 15 30.50 -1.01 -27.63
CA LEU A 15 31.92 -1.35 -27.75
C LEU A 15 32.28 -1.97 -29.11
N LYS A 16 31.43 -2.84 -29.65
CA LYS A 16 31.65 -3.50 -30.95
C LYS A 16 31.21 -2.66 -32.15
N LYS A 17 30.67 -1.46 -31.92
CA LYS A 17 30.17 -0.61 -33.00
C LYS A 17 31.34 -0.08 -33.82
N GLN A 18 31.30 -0.33 -35.12
CA GLN A 18 32.27 0.22 -36.07
C GLN A 18 31.58 1.30 -36.91
N PHE A 19 32.18 2.50 -36.93
CA PHE A 19 31.68 3.62 -37.73
C PHE A 19 32.37 3.65 -39.10
N ARG A 20 31.64 4.07 -40.13
CA ARG A 20 32.22 4.27 -41.46
C ARG A 20 32.96 5.61 -41.50
N THR A 21 34.25 5.58 -41.78
CA THR A 21 35.05 6.79 -41.97
C THR A 21 34.71 7.46 -43.30
N LYS A 22 34.54 8.80 -43.28
CA LYS A 22 34.33 9.64 -44.47
C LYS A 22 35.34 10.79 -44.44
N MET A 23 35.60 11.40 -45.61
CA MET A 23 36.56 12.53 -45.76
C MET A 23 36.28 13.73 -44.84
N LYS A 24 35.04 13.89 -44.37
CA LYS A 24 34.68 14.82 -43.31
C LYS A 24 33.87 14.07 -42.27
N GLY A 25 34.29 14.15 -41.01
CA GLY A 25 33.69 13.44 -39.89
C GLY A 25 34.26 13.94 -38.57
N TYR A 26 33.77 13.34 -37.48
CA TYR A 26 34.33 13.53 -36.15
C TYR A 26 35.68 12.82 -36.02
N ASP A 27 36.51 13.29 -35.09
CA ASP A 27 37.74 12.60 -34.73
C ASP A 27 37.39 11.24 -34.10
N SER A 28 38.08 10.18 -34.52
CA SER A 28 37.80 8.83 -34.02
C SER A 28 38.18 8.70 -32.55
N ASP A 29 39.27 9.34 -32.12
CA ASP A 29 39.74 9.27 -30.74
C ASP A 29 38.79 10.00 -29.78
N GLU A 30 38.23 11.14 -30.20
CA GLU A 30 37.23 11.89 -29.42
C GLU A 30 35.92 11.10 -29.28
N VAL A 31 35.47 10.48 -30.38
CA VAL A 31 34.28 9.63 -30.38
C VAL A 31 34.48 8.43 -29.46
N ASP A 32 35.62 7.74 -29.56
CA ASP A 32 35.90 6.56 -28.74
C ASP A 32 35.95 6.91 -27.25
N SER A 33 36.62 8.00 -26.87
CA SER A 33 36.64 8.48 -25.48
C SER A 33 35.24 8.82 -24.95
N TYR A 34 34.37 9.36 -25.81
CA TYR A 34 32.99 9.64 -25.45
C TYR A 34 32.16 8.35 -25.31
N LEU A 35 32.37 7.37 -26.20
CA LEU A 35 31.69 6.08 -26.14
C LEU A 35 32.10 5.27 -24.89
N ASP A 36 33.33 5.37 -24.42
CA ASP A 36 33.76 4.76 -23.16
C ASP A 36 32.94 5.29 -21.97
N THR A 37 32.66 6.59 -21.94
CA THR A 37 31.80 7.21 -20.91
C THR A 37 30.38 6.67 -21.01
N ILE A 38 29.82 6.60 -22.22
CA ILE A 38 28.47 6.04 -22.45
C ILE A 38 28.41 4.58 -22.02
N ILE A 39 29.43 3.77 -22.31
CA ILE A 39 29.51 2.36 -21.89
C ILE A 39 29.49 2.24 -20.37
N SER A 40 30.24 3.10 -19.67
CA SER A 40 30.25 3.18 -18.21
C SER A 40 28.86 3.52 -17.65
N ASP A 41 28.20 4.52 -18.23
CA ASP A 41 26.87 4.95 -17.79
C ASP A 41 25.82 3.86 -18.00
N TYR A 42 25.82 3.19 -19.16
CA TYR A 42 24.91 2.06 -19.42
C TYR A 42 25.12 0.90 -18.44
N SER A 43 26.37 0.64 -18.03
CA SER A 43 26.68 -0.37 -17.03
C SER A 43 26.17 0.05 -15.65
N THR A 44 26.34 1.33 -15.30
CA THR A 44 25.85 1.90 -14.04
C THR A 44 24.32 1.86 -13.96
N PHE A 45 23.63 2.20 -15.05
CA PHE A 45 22.17 2.11 -15.11
C PHE A 45 21.67 0.67 -14.95
N ALA A 46 22.36 -0.31 -15.53
CA ALA A 46 22.00 -1.72 -15.34
C ALA A 46 22.06 -2.12 -13.86
N THR A 47 23.14 -1.75 -13.15
CA THR A 47 23.29 -1.98 -11.71
C THR A 47 22.19 -1.30 -10.89
N ILE A 48 21.87 -0.03 -11.19
CA ILE A 48 20.81 0.70 -10.49
C ILE A 48 19.45 0.02 -10.69
N ILE A 49 19.15 -0.42 -11.91
CA ILE A 49 17.89 -1.11 -12.21
C ILE A 49 17.81 -2.44 -11.44
N GLU A 50 18.89 -3.21 -11.40
CA GLU A 50 18.95 -4.47 -10.65
C GLU A 50 18.77 -4.25 -9.14
N ASP A 51 19.43 -3.25 -8.56
CA ASP A 51 19.30 -2.90 -7.16
C ASP A 51 17.86 -2.46 -6.83
N LEU A 52 17.25 -1.60 -7.64
CA LEU A 52 15.86 -1.19 -7.47
C LEU A 52 14.90 -2.38 -7.58
N GLN A 53 15.11 -3.30 -8.52
CA GLN A 53 14.29 -4.51 -8.65
C GLN A 53 14.41 -5.41 -7.42
N THR A 54 15.63 -5.55 -6.88
CA THR A 54 15.90 -6.30 -5.64
C THR A 54 15.17 -5.67 -4.46
N GLN A 55 15.31 -4.36 -4.25
CA GLN A 55 14.61 -3.63 -3.19
C GLN A 55 13.09 -3.77 -3.30
N ILE A 56 12.53 -3.67 -4.52
CA ILE A 56 11.09 -3.86 -4.75
C ILE A 56 10.66 -5.29 -4.39
N SER A 57 11.46 -6.30 -4.77
CA SER A 57 11.20 -7.70 -4.45
C SER A 57 11.19 -7.93 -2.93
N ASP A 58 12.19 -7.41 -2.23
CA ASP A 58 12.32 -7.54 -0.78
C ASP A 58 11.19 -6.85 -0.03
N LEU A 59 10.82 -5.62 -0.43
CA LEU A 59 9.69 -4.90 0.16
C LEU A 59 8.37 -5.65 -0.07
N LYS A 60 8.13 -6.19 -1.27
CA LYS A 60 6.95 -7.01 -1.55
C LYS A 60 6.92 -8.28 -0.71
N ALA A 61 8.07 -8.93 -0.49
CA ALA A 61 8.17 -10.10 0.37
C ALA A 61 7.84 -9.76 1.84
N GLN A 62 8.35 -8.64 2.35
CA GLN A 62 8.06 -8.15 3.70
C GLN A 62 6.58 -7.82 3.89
N GLN A 63 5.96 -7.14 2.92
CA GLN A 63 4.52 -6.85 2.95
C GLN A 63 3.68 -8.13 3.01
N LYS A 64 4.05 -9.15 2.21
CA LYS A 64 3.37 -10.45 2.23
C LYS A 64 3.51 -11.19 3.57
N GLN A 65 4.65 -11.05 4.24
CA GLN A 65 4.85 -11.64 5.57
C GLN A 65 4.09 -10.88 6.68
N GLN A 66 3.94 -9.56 6.57
CA GLN A 66 3.16 -8.77 7.52
C GLN A 66 1.64 -9.01 7.39
N THR A 67 1.13 -9.20 6.18
CA THR A 67 -0.28 -9.58 5.95
C THR A 67 -0.57 -11.00 6.42
N ALA A 68 0.40 -11.92 6.34
CA ALA A 68 0.26 -13.26 6.91
C ALA A 68 0.24 -13.24 8.46
N LYS A 69 1.07 -12.42 9.11
CA LYS A 69 1.12 -12.30 10.59
C LYS A 69 -0.09 -11.56 11.20
N SER A 70 -0.90 -10.88 10.40
CA SER A 70 -2.15 -10.23 10.84
C SER A 70 -3.39 -11.12 10.70
N THR A 71 -3.25 -12.36 10.22
CA THR A 71 -4.24 -13.41 10.49
C THR A 71 -4.03 -14.01 11.87
N ALA A 72 -4.37 -13.23 12.91
CA ALA A 72 -4.61 -13.80 14.23
C ALA A 72 -5.69 -14.90 14.08
N PRO A 73 -5.57 -16.04 14.79
CA PRO A 73 -6.61 -17.06 14.78
C PRO A 73 -7.93 -16.40 15.18
N LYS A 74 -8.94 -16.47 14.32
CA LYS A 74 -10.33 -16.24 14.74
C LYS A 74 -10.61 -17.28 15.83
N LEU A 75 -10.55 -16.85 17.09
CA LEU A 75 -11.16 -17.60 18.17
C LEU A 75 -12.66 -17.57 17.87
N ASP A 76 -13.20 -18.72 17.48
CA ASP A 76 -14.64 -18.98 17.37
C ASP A 76 -15.26 -18.86 18.76
N PHE A 77 -15.56 -17.62 19.17
CA PHE A 77 -16.53 -17.40 20.22
C PHE A 77 -17.90 -17.56 19.58
N LYS A 78 -18.55 -18.69 19.85
CA LYS A 78 -19.99 -18.87 19.65
C LYS A 78 -20.69 -17.67 20.30
N ASN A 79 -21.22 -16.77 19.47
CA ASN A 79 -22.11 -15.73 19.91
C ASN A 79 -23.43 -16.40 20.30
N GLU A 80 -23.67 -16.56 21.60
CA GLU A 80 -25.04 -16.56 22.09
C GLU A 80 -25.54 -15.12 21.91
N GLU A 81 -26.43 -14.94 20.94
CA GLU A 81 -27.16 -13.70 20.69
C GLU A 81 -28.04 -13.42 21.91
N ILE A 82 -27.54 -12.61 22.84
CA ILE A 82 -28.39 -11.91 23.80
C ILE A 82 -28.88 -10.65 23.07
N GLU A 83 -30.11 -10.71 22.56
CA GLU A 83 -30.83 -9.57 21.99
C GLU A 83 -31.05 -8.52 23.09
N ASP A 84 -30.08 -7.62 23.29
CA ASP A 84 -30.30 -6.40 24.05
C ASP A 84 -30.73 -5.29 23.07
N ASP A 85 -32.01 -4.98 23.14
CA ASP A 85 -32.77 -3.98 22.37
C ASP A 85 -32.25 -2.55 22.66
N VAL A 86 -31.04 -2.23 22.19
CA VAL A 86 -30.36 -0.94 22.48
C VAL A 86 -30.24 -0.10 21.22
N LYS A 87 -31.17 0.85 21.09
CA LYS A 87 -31.25 1.89 20.07
C LYS A 87 -29.90 2.62 19.89
N THR A 88 -29.16 2.28 18.83
CA THR A 88 -27.92 2.97 18.48
C THR A 88 -28.19 4.24 17.69
N TYR A 89 -27.50 5.33 18.01
CA TYR A 89 -27.37 6.48 17.13
C TYR A 89 -26.46 6.10 15.96
N THR A 90 -27.03 5.49 14.92
CA THR A 90 -26.46 5.53 13.57
C THR A 90 -26.68 6.94 13.04
N PRO A 91 -25.68 7.66 12.52
CA PRO A 91 -25.95 8.93 11.84
C PRO A 91 -26.91 8.63 10.69
N GLN A 92 -28.15 9.10 10.85
CA GLN A 92 -29.19 9.06 9.83
C GLN A 92 -28.60 9.69 8.57
N LYS A 93 -28.62 8.96 7.45
CA LYS A 93 -28.24 9.48 6.15
C LYS A 93 -28.90 10.86 5.96
N VAL A 94 -28.08 11.91 5.85
CA VAL A 94 -28.54 13.20 5.35
C VAL A 94 -29.08 12.93 3.95
N GLN A 95 -30.38 13.14 3.77
CA GLN A 95 -31.04 13.02 2.48
C GLN A 95 -30.42 14.05 1.53
N LYS A 96 -29.59 13.60 0.58
CA LYS A 96 -29.29 14.40 -0.60
C LYS A 96 -30.45 14.22 -1.58
N ALA A 97 -31.09 15.34 -1.87
CA ALA A 97 -32.07 15.47 -2.94
C ALA A 97 -31.53 14.93 -4.27
N ALA A 98 -32.43 14.33 -5.04
CA ALA A 98 -32.17 13.76 -6.35
C ALA A 98 -31.61 14.79 -7.35
N VAL A 99 -30.47 14.49 -7.97
CA VAL A 99 -30.10 14.96 -9.32
C VAL A 99 -29.34 13.82 -10.03
N ASN A 100 -29.67 13.68 -11.30
CA ASN A 100 -29.52 12.51 -12.18
C ASN A 100 -28.07 12.16 -12.60
N ASN A 101 -27.90 10.89 -12.99
CA ASN A 101 -26.97 10.30 -13.99
C ASN A 101 -25.58 10.94 -14.19
N THR A 102 -24.51 10.15 -14.12
CA THR A 102 -23.82 9.48 -15.26
C THR A 102 -22.69 8.59 -14.68
N ASN A 103 -22.38 7.51 -15.39
CA ASN A 103 -21.40 6.47 -15.05
C ASN A 103 -20.00 7.00 -14.73
N GLU A 104 -19.30 6.39 -13.77
CA GLU A 104 -17.87 6.01 -13.83
C GLU A 104 -17.45 5.35 -12.49
N ASP A 105 -16.35 4.61 -12.56
CA ASP A 105 -15.92 3.52 -11.69
C ASP A 105 -15.88 3.82 -10.19
N LYS A 106 -16.53 2.97 -9.38
CA LYS A 106 -16.47 3.05 -7.92
C LYS A 106 -15.19 2.39 -7.42
N GLU A 107 -14.10 3.16 -7.38
CA GLU A 107 -13.13 3.01 -6.31
C GLU A 107 -13.90 2.95 -5.00
N ALA A 108 -13.85 1.78 -4.35
CA ALA A 108 -14.40 1.60 -3.02
C ALA A 108 -13.79 2.71 -2.14
N PRO A 109 -14.61 3.56 -1.50
CA PRO A 109 -14.07 4.61 -0.67
C PRO A 109 -13.32 3.88 0.43
N GLU A 110 -12.02 4.13 0.56
CA GLU A 110 -11.36 3.98 1.84
C GLU A 110 -12.19 4.83 2.81
N LEU A 111 -13.13 4.17 3.48
CA LEU A 111 -13.82 4.66 4.66
C LEU A 111 -12.68 5.07 5.57
N THR A 112 -12.40 6.38 5.57
CA THR A 112 -11.12 6.90 6.03
C THR A 112 -10.82 6.26 7.36
N THR A 113 -9.62 5.75 7.55
CA THR A 113 -9.20 5.06 8.78
C THR A 113 -9.64 5.78 10.05
N ASN A 114 -9.76 7.12 9.97
CA ASN A 114 -10.36 8.00 10.96
C ASN A 114 -11.80 7.60 11.37
N VAL A 115 -12.70 7.31 10.44
CA VAL A 115 -14.08 6.86 10.72
C VAL A 115 -14.10 5.47 11.35
N ALA A 116 -13.28 4.54 10.86
CA ALA A 116 -13.17 3.21 11.46
C ALA A 116 -12.60 3.28 12.89
N MET A 117 -11.65 4.19 13.12
CA MET A 117 -11.07 4.46 14.43
C MET A 117 -12.11 5.07 15.38
N ILE A 118 -12.89 6.05 14.93
CA ILE A 118 -14.00 6.64 15.72
C ILE A 118 -15.03 5.56 16.08
N GLN A 119 -15.46 4.72 15.13
CA GLN A 119 -16.42 3.64 15.39
C GLN A 119 -15.88 2.63 16.40
N ARG A 120 -14.59 2.29 16.31
CA ARG A 120 -13.94 1.38 17.25
C ARG A 120 -13.86 2.00 18.65
N ILE A 121 -13.50 3.28 18.76
CA ILE A 121 -13.47 4.00 20.03
C ILE A 121 -14.86 4.04 20.65
N SER A 122 -15.90 4.45 19.93
CA SER A 122 -17.27 4.50 20.45
C SER A 122 -17.79 3.13 20.91
N THR A 123 -17.39 2.05 20.22
CA THR A 123 -17.75 0.68 20.62
C THR A 123 -17.04 0.27 21.91
N LEU A 124 -15.76 0.63 22.04
CA LEU A 124 -14.97 0.33 23.24
C LEU A 124 -15.47 1.12 24.46
N GLU A 125 -15.75 2.42 24.30
CA GLU A 125 -16.31 3.27 25.36
C GLU A 125 -17.61 2.68 25.92
N ARG A 126 -18.49 2.16 25.05
CA ARG A 126 -19.72 1.50 25.49
C ARG A 126 -19.45 0.20 26.26
N LYS A 127 -18.52 -0.62 25.79
CA LYS A 127 -18.17 -1.87 26.49
C LYS A 127 -17.59 -1.58 27.87
N VAL A 128 -16.68 -0.61 27.96
CA VAL A 128 -16.10 -0.17 29.23
C VAL A 128 -17.18 0.34 30.17
N TYR A 129 -18.06 1.21 29.69
CA TYR A 129 -19.18 1.72 30.49
C TYR A 129 -20.08 0.60 31.03
N ASN A 130 -20.50 -0.34 30.18
CA ASN A 130 -21.33 -1.46 30.64
C ASN A 130 -20.60 -2.38 31.62
N LEU A 131 -19.29 -2.60 31.43
CA LEU A 131 -18.48 -3.41 32.33
C LEU A 131 -18.34 -2.72 33.70
N GLU A 132 -18.10 -1.41 33.71
CA GLU A 132 -17.97 -0.59 34.91
C GLU A 132 -19.29 -0.53 35.69
N GLN A 133 -20.43 -0.44 35.00
CA GLN A 133 -21.74 -0.52 35.63
C GLN A 133 -21.97 -1.89 36.29
N ARG A 134 -21.54 -2.99 35.67
CA ARG A 134 -21.66 -4.35 36.25
C ARG A 134 -20.75 -4.54 37.46
N MET A 135 -19.51 -4.03 37.41
CA MET A 135 -18.58 -4.08 38.53
C MET A 135 -19.10 -3.28 39.73
N ASN A 136 -19.56 -2.05 39.48
CA ASN A 136 -20.12 -1.20 40.54
C ASN A 136 -21.40 -1.77 41.17
N GLN A 137 -22.16 -2.59 40.44
CA GLN A 137 -23.31 -3.32 40.98
C GLN A 137 -22.87 -4.50 41.85
N GLN A 138 -21.83 -5.24 41.44
CA GLN A 138 -21.25 -6.32 42.25
C GLN A 138 -20.68 -5.79 43.57
N ASP A 139 -19.93 -4.68 43.54
CA ASP A 139 -19.35 -4.07 44.73
C ASP A 139 -20.42 -3.61 45.74
N ARG A 140 -21.59 -3.16 45.28
CA ARG A 140 -22.73 -2.86 46.17
C ARG A 140 -23.36 -4.11 46.78
N THR A 141 -23.43 -5.21 46.03
CA THR A 141 -23.99 -6.47 46.56
C THR A 141 -23.09 -7.12 47.61
N TYR A 142 -21.78 -6.88 47.57
CA TYR A 142 -20.84 -7.38 48.59
C TYR A 142 -20.83 -6.55 49.89
N GLN A 143 -21.34 -5.32 49.89
CA GLN A 143 -21.43 -4.50 51.10
C GLN A 143 -22.78 -4.60 51.83
N ALA A 144 -23.76 -5.30 51.25
CA ALA A 144 -25.13 -5.41 51.78
C ALA A 144 -25.43 -6.75 52.49
N ASN A 145 -24.41 -7.60 52.72
CA ASN A 145 -24.51 -8.85 53.50
C ASN A 145 -23.57 -8.83 54.70
#